data_AF-Q8YYB2-F1
#
_entry.id   AF-Q8YYB2-F1
#
_cell.length_a   1.000
_cell.length_b   1.000
_cell.length_c   1.000
_cell.angle_alpha   90.00
_cell.angle_beta   90.00
_cell.angle_gamma   90.00
#
_symmetry.space_group_name_H-M   'P 1'
#
loop_
_entity.id
_entity.type
_entity.pdbx_description
1 polymer ?
#
loop_
_entity_poly.entity_id
_entity_poly.type
_entity_poly.pdbx_seq_one_letter_code
_entity_poly.pdbx_strand_id
1 'polypeptide(L)'
;MSLIGLDLDSAPDLIQSVPAPRLRRQVWLRTASGQRLAYATSWWEASHVDEYLQNRSLPIWASLARLRTELYRDVRGIYYGNSEALQLGFGVDGPFWGRHYLFWHHGQPLTLIYEVFSPYLTKYLGPMQLSSRNGKI
;
A
#
# COMPACT_ATOMS: atom_id res chain seq x y z
N MET A 1 -11.14 8.10 -6.03
CA MET A 1 -10.12 7.53 -6.94
C MET A 1 -9.94 8.51 -8.08
N SER A 2 -8.75 8.59 -8.65
CA SER A 2 -8.41 9.54 -9.71
C SER A 2 -7.98 8.78 -10.96
N LEU A 3 -8.52 9.15 -12.13
CA LEU A 3 -8.11 8.56 -13.41
C LEU A 3 -6.70 9.06 -13.74
N ILE A 4 -5.77 8.13 -13.98
CA ILE A 4 -4.40 8.42 -14.43
C ILE A 4 -4.16 7.95 -15.88
N GLY A 5 -5.12 7.24 -16.48
CA GLY A 5 -5.04 6.83 -17.88
C GLY A 5 -3.86 5.89 -18.13
N LEU A 6 -2.96 6.29 -19.04
CA LEU A 6 -1.75 5.53 -19.38
C LEU A 6 -0.55 5.89 -18.50
N ASP A 7 -0.65 6.92 -17.66
CA ASP A 7 0.44 7.39 -16.81
C ASP A 7 0.92 6.27 -15.87
N LEU A 8 2.22 6.25 -15.61
CA LEU A 8 2.87 5.33 -14.68
C LEU A 8 2.84 5.86 -13.24
N ASP A 9 2.47 7.13 -13.03
CA ASP A 9 2.18 7.77 -11.75
C ASP A 9 3.34 7.67 -10.73
N SER A 10 4.58 7.59 -11.23
CA SER A 10 5.78 7.30 -10.43
C SER A 10 5.66 6.03 -9.56
N ALA A 11 4.77 5.11 -9.95
CA ALA A 11 4.65 3.80 -9.32
C ALA A 11 5.87 2.93 -9.67
N PRO A 12 6.13 1.86 -8.90
CA PRO A 12 7.08 0.83 -9.32
C PRO A 12 6.78 0.31 -10.73
N ASP A 13 7.81 -0.11 -11.47
CA ASP A 13 7.70 -0.59 -12.87
C ASP A 13 6.63 -1.67 -13.07
N LEU A 14 6.33 -2.44 -12.01
CA LEU A 14 5.25 -3.43 -11.99
C LEU A 14 3.86 -2.86 -12.32
N ILE A 15 3.65 -1.55 -12.31
CA ILE A 15 2.40 -0.94 -12.76
C ILE A 15 2.09 -1.29 -14.22
N GLN A 16 3.12 -1.59 -15.02
CA GLN A 16 2.98 -2.05 -16.40
C GLN A 16 2.25 -3.40 -16.50
N SER A 17 2.28 -4.21 -15.43
CA SER A 17 1.51 -5.46 -15.36
C SER A 17 0.00 -5.21 -15.19
N VAL A 18 -0.41 -4.04 -14.67
CA VAL A 18 -1.82 -3.68 -14.53
C VAL A 18 -2.30 -3.05 -15.84
N PRO A 19 -3.39 -3.54 -16.46
CA PRO A 19 -3.90 -2.97 -17.70
C PRO A 19 -4.34 -1.51 -17.56
N ALA A 20 -4.27 -0.77 -18.67
CA ALA A 20 -4.69 0.63 -18.75
C ALA A 20 -6.00 0.77 -19.56
N PRO A 21 -6.79 1.86 -19.36
CA PRO A 21 -6.53 3.01 -18.51
C PRO A 21 -6.62 2.68 -17.02
N ARG A 22 -5.85 3.38 -16.18
CA ARG A 22 -5.75 3.09 -14.73
C ARG A 22 -6.41 4.13 -13.85
N LEU A 23 -6.91 3.69 -12.71
CA LEU A 23 -7.37 4.51 -11.59
C LEU A 23 -6.41 4.38 -10.41
N ARG A 24 -6.09 5.52 -9.81
CA ARG A 24 -5.33 5.62 -8.56
C ARG A 24 -6.27 5.78 -7.36
N ARG A 25 -6.01 5.00 -6.31
CA ARG A 25 -6.62 5.19 -4.98
C ARG A 25 -5.52 5.44 -3.98
N GLN A 26 -5.61 6.56 -3.25
CA GLN A 26 -4.72 6.89 -2.14
C GLN A 26 -5.55 6.94 -0.85
N VAL A 27 -5.05 6.31 0.21
CA VAL A 27 -5.73 6.26 1.50
C VAL A 27 -4.75 6.37 2.66
N TRP A 28 -5.25 6.91 3.78
CA TRP A 28 -4.60 6.80 5.07
C TRP A 28 -5.30 5.73 5.89
N LEU A 29 -4.56 4.76 6.40
CA LEU A 29 -5.05 3.81 7.39
C LEU A 29 -4.89 4.45 8.76
N ARG A 30 -6.00 4.51 9.51
CA ARG A 30 -6.07 5.22 10.77
C ARG A 30 -6.73 4.40 11.86
N THR A 31 -6.36 4.65 13.11
CA THR A 31 -7.13 4.20 14.28
C THR A 31 -8.48 4.93 14.34
N ALA A 32 -9.39 4.45 15.20
CA ALA A 32 -10.64 5.15 15.50
C ALA A 32 -10.40 6.57 16.06
N SER A 33 -9.29 6.80 16.76
CA SER A 33 -8.88 8.13 17.25
C SER A 33 -8.26 9.03 16.17
N GLY A 34 -8.14 8.56 14.92
CA GLY A 34 -7.60 9.32 13.79
C GLY A 34 -6.09 9.25 13.60
N GLN A 35 -5.35 8.52 14.46
CA GLN A 35 -3.91 8.32 14.32
C GLN A 35 -3.59 7.59 13.03
N ARG A 36 -2.75 8.19 12.17
CA ARG A 36 -2.31 7.59 10.91
C ARG A 36 -1.24 6.53 11.19
N LEU A 37 -1.49 5.31 10.73
CA LEU A 37 -0.60 4.15 10.89
C LEU A 37 0.07 3.74 9.58
N ALA A 38 -0.60 3.94 8.46
CA ALA A 38 -0.04 3.68 7.14
C ALA A 38 -0.64 4.58 6.07
N TYR A 39 0.11 4.76 5.00
CA TYR A 39 -0.32 5.33 3.74
C TYR A 39 -0.33 4.22 2.70
N ALA A 40 -1.34 4.17 1.85
CA ALA A 40 -1.37 3.24 0.74
C ALA A 40 -1.81 3.91 -0.55
N THR A 41 -1.11 3.60 -1.64
CA THR A 41 -1.55 3.89 -3.01
C THR A 41 -1.81 2.57 -3.71
N SER A 42 -2.86 2.52 -4.52
CA SER A 42 -3.14 1.36 -5.37
C SER A 42 -3.59 1.78 -6.75
N TRP A 43 -3.24 0.97 -7.74
CA TRP A 43 -3.52 1.19 -9.15
C TRP A 43 -4.33 0.04 -9.71
N TRP A 44 -5.42 0.38 -10.39
CA TRP A 44 -6.45 -0.54 -10.85
C TRP A 44 -6.75 -0.27 -12.31
N GLU A 45 -7.08 -1.29 -13.08
CA GLU A 45 -7.68 -1.09 -14.40
C GLU A 45 -9.06 -0.42 -14.23
N ALA A 46 -9.32 0.62 -15.01
CA ALA A 46 -10.50 1.46 -14.83
C ALA A 46 -11.81 0.79 -15.26
N SER A 47 -11.77 -0.11 -16.25
CA SER A 47 -12.93 -0.85 -16.77
C SER A 47 -13.50 -1.83 -15.76
N HIS A 48 -12.67 -2.50 -14.97
CA HIS A 48 -13.10 -3.58 -14.07
C HIS A 48 -13.09 -3.21 -12.59
N VAL A 49 -12.59 -2.03 -12.19
CA VAL A 49 -12.43 -1.69 -10.77
C VAL A 49 -13.74 -1.75 -9.97
N ASP A 50 -14.87 -1.40 -10.59
CA ASP A 50 -16.16 -1.29 -9.90
C ASP A 50 -16.76 -2.67 -9.56
N GLU A 51 -16.34 -3.72 -10.27
CA GLU A 51 -16.68 -5.10 -9.94
C GLU A 51 -16.07 -5.48 -8.58
N TYR A 52 -14.85 -5.03 -8.30
CA TYR A 52 -14.10 -5.36 -7.09
C TYR A 52 -14.30 -4.37 -5.94
N LEU A 53 -14.48 -3.07 -6.25
CA LEU A 53 -14.55 -1.99 -5.28
C LEU A 53 -15.90 -1.26 -5.30
N GLN A 54 -16.99 -2.04 -5.27
CA GLN A 54 -18.38 -1.52 -5.22
C GLN A 54 -18.58 -0.46 -4.13
N ASN A 55 -18.00 -0.67 -2.95
CA ASN A 55 -17.92 0.36 -1.91
C ASN A 55 -16.47 0.80 -1.70
N ARG A 56 -16.11 1.91 -2.33
CA ARG A 56 -14.75 2.50 -2.29
C ARG A 56 -14.34 3.03 -0.92
N SER A 57 -15.25 3.10 0.06
CA SER A 57 -14.93 3.43 1.45
C SER A 57 -14.40 2.23 2.24
N LEU A 58 -14.68 1.00 1.77
CA LEU A 58 -14.23 -0.21 2.46
C LEU A 58 -12.72 -0.48 2.22
N PRO A 59 -12.05 -1.14 3.18
CA PRO A 59 -10.75 -1.73 2.95
C PRO A 59 -10.79 -2.69 1.76
N ILE A 60 -9.72 -2.69 0.94
CA ILE A 60 -9.63 -3.52 -0.27
C ILE A 60 -9.94 -4.99 0.05
N TRP A 61 -9.36 -5.52 1.13
CA TRP A 61 -9.60 -6.91 1.54
C TRP A 61 -11.05 -7.19 1.92
N ALA A 62 -11.77 -6.24 2.53
CA ALA A 62 -13.16 -6.44 2.90
C ALA A 62 -14.06 -6.54 1.65
N SER A 63 -13.78 -5.73 0.63
CA SER A 63 -14.50 -5.80 -0.64
C SER A 63 -14.24 -7.12 -1.36
N LEU A 64 -12.98 -7.56 -1.41
CA LEU A 64 -12.61 -8.79 -2.12
C LEU A 64 -13.01 -10.07 -1.38
N ALA A 65 -12.92 -10.10 -0.06
CA ALA A 65 -13.37 -11.25 0.74
C ALA A 65 -14.88 -11.50 0.57
N ARG A 66 -15.68 -10.43 0.41
CA ARG A 66 -17.11 -10.54 0.15
C ARG A 66 -17.43 -11.20 -1.19
N LEU A 67 -16.55 -11.03 -2.16
CA LEU A 67 -16.64 -11.63 -3.49
C LEU A 67 -16.07 -13.07 -3.52
N ARG A 68 -15.61 -13.61 -2.37
CA ARG A 68 -14.93 -14.92 -2.25
C ARG A 68 -13.78 -15.08 -3.26
N THR A 69 -13.15 -13.96 -3.61
CA THR A 69 -12.08 -13.91 -4.59
C THR A 69 -10.86 -14.61 -4.01
N GLU A 70 -10.41 -15.71 -4.62
CA GLU A 70 -9.07 -16.24 -4.33
C GLU A 70 -8.05 -15.19 -4.75
N LEU A 71 -7.26 -14.72 -3.79
CA LEU A 71 -6.26 -13.69 -3.98
C LEU A 71 -4.90 -14.23 -3.60
N TYR A 72 -4.02 -14.23 -4.58
CA TYR A 72 -2.61 -14.44 -4.33
C TYR A 72 -1.91 -13.08 -4.19
N ARG A 73 -1.17 -12.92 -3.09
CA ARG A 73 -0.37 -11.72 -2.82
C ARG A 73 1.08 -12.01 -3.16
N ASP A 74 1.59 -11.33 -4.17
CA ASP A 74 2.98 -11.43 -4.60
C ASP A 74 3.74 -10.19 -4.15
N VAL A 75 4.54 -10.28 -3.08
CA VAL A 75 5.33 -9.15 -2.56
C VAL A 75 6.62 -9.02 -3.34
N ARG A 76 6.87 -7.84 -3.91
CA ARG A 76 7.88 -7.64 -4.96
C ARG A 76 8.97 -6.66 -4.58
N GLY A 77 8.72 -5.80 -3.60
CA GLY A 77 9.73 -4.87 -3.09
C GLY A 77 9.45 -4.47 -1.66
N ILE A 78 10.54 -4.22 -0.93
CA ILE A 78 10.57 -3.65 0.41
C ILE A 78 11.51 -2.45 0.35
N TYR A 79 11.14 -1.37 1.04
CA TYR A 79 11.85 -0.10 1.02
C TYR A 79 12.12 0.37 2.43
N TYR A 80 13.23 1.07 2.59
CA TYR A 80 13.60 1.80 3.79
C TYR A 80 14.19 3.14 3.36
N GLY A 81 13.57 4.25 3.77
CA GLY A 81 14.01 5.56 3.32
C GLY A 81 13.25 6.73 3.94
N ASN A 82 13.52 7.94 3.45
CA ASN A 82 12.93 9.17 3.95
C ASN A 82 12.06 9.84 2.88
N SER A 83 11.07 10.63 3.32
CA SER A 83 10.20 11.39 2.44
C SER A 83 9.54 12.52 3.23
N GLU A 84 9.81 13.76 2.84
CA GLU A 84 9.27 14.95 3.50
C GLU A 84 7.73 14.97 3.48
N ALA A 85 7.12 14.62 2.34
CA ALA A 85 5.66 14.53 2.22
C ALA A 85 5.06 13.50 3.19
N LEU A 86 5.73 12.37 3.41
CA LEU A 86 5.30 11.36 4.36
C LEU A 86 5.56 11.79 5.81
N GLN A 87 6.64 12.53 6.10
CA GLN A 87 6.87 13.12 7.42
C GLN A 87 5.74 14.08 7.80
N LEU A 88 5.41 15.01 6.90
CA LEU A 88 4.27 15.92 7.06
C LEU A 88 2.96 15.14 7.16
N GLY A 89 2.79 14.12 6.33
CA GLY A 89 1.60 13.28 6.29
C GLY A 89 1.38 12.44 7.55
N PHE A 90 2.42 11.89 8.16
CA PHE A 90 2.31 11.11 9.38
C PHE A 90 2.43 11.96 10.64
N GLY A 91 3.01 13.15 10.56
CA GLY A 91 3.35 13.99 11.71
C GLY A 91 4.48 13.40 12.56
N VAL A 92 5.30 12.52 11.97
CA VAL A 92 6.44 11.89 12.62
C VAL A 92 7.59 11.81 11.62
N ASP A 93 8.82 11.98 12.12
CA ASP A 93 10.00 11.83 11.29
C ASP A 93 10.22 10.37 10.91
N GLY A 94 10.80 10.17 9.73
CA GLY A 94 11.24 8.87 9.26
C GLY A 94 12.44 8.32 10.05
N PRO A 95 13.07 7.26 9.55
CA PRO A 95 12.82 6.62 8.25
C PRO A 95 11.54 5.79 8.24
N PHE A 96 11.01 5.58 7.03
CA PHE A 96 9.81 4.82 6.76
C PHE A 96 10.14 3.48 6.15
N TRP A 97 9.41 2.44 6.57
CA TRP A 97 9.33 1.20 5.82
C TRP A 97 8.20 1.28 4.81
N GLY A 98 8.46 0.81 3.61
CA GLY A 98 7.44 0.63 2.58
C GLY A 98 7.54 -0.72 1.92
N ARG A 99 6.51 -1.10 1.19
CA ARG A 99 6.50 -2.28 0.33
C ARG A 99 5.57 -2.10 -0.84
N HIS A 100 5.81 -2.86 -1.90
CA HIS A 100 4.83 -2.98 -2.97
C HIS A 100 4.62 -4.44 -3.36
N TYR A 101 3.41 -4.72 -3.86
CA TYR A 101 2.98 -6.07 -4.22
C TYR A 101 1.87 -6.04 -5.25
N LEU A 102 1.77 -7.11 -6.03
CA LEU A 102 0.63 -7.38 -6.89
C LEU A 102 -0.38 -8.26 -6.17
N PHE A 103 -1.65 -7.95 -6.35
CA PHE A 103 -2.68 -8.95 -6.19
C PHE A 103 -2.98 -9.62 -7.52
N TRP A 104 -3.13 -10.93 -7.47
CA TRP A 104 -3.49 -11.76 -8.60
C TRP A 104 -4.88 -12.34 -8.40
N HIS A 105 -5.64 -12.40 -9.48
CA HIS A 105 -6.95 -13.05 -9.55
C HIS A 105 -7.09 -13.78 -10.89
N HIS A 106 -7.51 -15.04 -10.87
CA HIS A 106 -7.57 -15.90 -12.07
C HIS A 106 -6.30 -15.88 -12.94
N GLY A 107 -5.13 -15.88 -12.29
CA GLY A 107 -3.83 -15.85 -12.98
C GLY A 107 -3.47 -14.51 -13.63
N GLN A 108 -4.28 -13.46 -13.43
CA GLN A 108 -4.04 -12.12 -13.95
C GLN A 108 -3.75 -11.13 -12.82
N PRO A 109 -2.86 -10.14 -13.03
CA PRO A 109 -2.59 -9.08 -12.06
C PRO A 109 -3.80 -8.15 -11.95
N LEU A 110 -4.44 -8.15 -10.78
CA LEU A 110 -5.63 -7.37 -10.48
C LEU A 110 -5.30 -5.92 -10.13
N THR A 111 -4.32 -5.72 -9.24
CA THR A 111 -3.92 -4.39 -8.78
C THR A 111 -2.49 -4.40 -8.26
N LEU A 112 -1.80 -3.28 -8.44
CA LEU A 112 -0.55 -2.97 -7.74
C LEU A 112 -0.86 -2.13 -6.52
N ILE A 113 -0.28 -2.47 -5.37
CA ILE A 113 -0.42 -1.73 -4.13
C ILE A 113 0.97 -1.36 -3.61
N TYR A 114 1.14 -0.09 -3.22
CA TYR A 114 2.30 0.43 -2.53
C TYR A 114 1.88 0.95 -1.14
N GLU A 115 2.49 0.43 -0.09
CA GLU A 115 2.18 0.76 1.31
C GLU A 115 3.41 1.36 1.98
N VAL A 116 3.20 2.35 2.84
CA VAL A 116 4.22 2.93 3.71
C VAL A 116 3.70 2.98 5.13
N PHE A 117 4.55 2.61 6.08
CA PHE A 117 4.20 2.43 7.49
C PHE A 117 4.75 3.58 8.35
N SER A 118 3.89 4.11 9.23
CA SER A 118 4.26 5.16 10.17
C SER A 118 5.21 4.65 11.25
N PRO A 119 6.31 5.36 11.55
CA PRO A 119 7.17 5.11 12.71
C PRO A 119 6.42 5.08 14.04
N TYR A 120 5.23 5.67 14.12
CA TYR A 120 4.34 5.54 15.29
C TYR A 120 4.09 4.07 15.68
N LEU A 121 4.12 3.14 14.73
CA LEU A 121 3.92 1.71 14.98
C LEU A 121 4.95 1.10 15.94
N THR A 122 6.11 1.74 16.11
CA THR A 122 7.14 1.30 17.08
C THR A 122 6.61 1.29 18.52
N LYS A 123 5.59 2.10 18.83
CA LYS A 123 4.87 2.05 20.11
C LYS A 123 4.26 0.68 20.41
N TYR A 124 3.89 -0.08 19.37
CA TYR A 124 3.25 -1.39 19.50
C TYR A 124 4.18 -2.55 19.17
N LEU A 125 5.08 -2.35 18.20
CA LEU A 125 5.96 -3.41 17.67
C LEU A 125 7.35 -3.42 18.31
N GLY A 126 7.70 -2.38 19.08
CA GLY A 126 9.05 -2.14 19.57
C GLY A 126 9.91 -1.33 18.59
N PRO A 127 11.19 -1.10 18.93
CA PRO A 127 12.11 -0.31 18.12
C PRO A 127 12.27 -0.89 16.71
N MET A 128 12.31 0.00 15.73
CA MET A 128 12.46 -0.36 14.31
C MET A 128 13.87 -0.87 13.97
N GLN A 129 14.85 -0.54 14.81
CA GLN A 129 16.22 -1.04 14.75
C GLN A 129 16.51 -1.74 16.07
N LEU A 130 17.09 -2.94 16.01
CA LEU A 130 17.65 -3.59 17.19
C LEU A 130 18.80 -2.72 17.69
N SER A 131 18.78 -2.36 18.97
CA SER A 131 19.92 -1.67 19.56
C SER A 131 21.13 -2.59 19.49
N SER A 132 22.26 -2.09 18.99
CA SER A 132 23.52 -2.85 18.83
C SER A 132 24.17 -3.27 20.17
N ARG A 133 23.44 -3.25 21.28
CA ARG A 133 23.93 -3.65 22.59
C ARG A 133 23.60 -5.12 22.82
N ASN A 134 24.50 -5.99 22.34
CA ASN A 134 24.87 -7.34 22.84
C ASN A 134 25.25 -8.22 21.63
N GLY A 135 26.46 -8.73 21.46
CA GLY A 135 27.64 -8.71 22.30
C GLY A 135 28.80 -9.34 21.52
N LYS A 136 30.01 -9.01 21.97
CA LYS A 136 31.17 -9.89 21.77
C LYS A 136 30.78 -11.28 22.26
N ILE A 137 30.92 -12.28 21.39
CA ILE A 137 31.30 -13.64 21.77
C ILE A 137 32.47 -13.99 20.87
#